data_AF-A0A4C1TNQ7-F1
#
_entry.id   AF-A0A4C1TNQ7-F1
#
_cell.length_a   1.000
_cell.length_b   1.000
_cell.length_c   1.000
_cell.angle_alpha   90.00
_cell.angle_beta   90.00
_cell.angle_gamma   90.00
#
_symmetry.space_group_name_H-M   'P 1'
#
loop_
_entity.id
_entity.type
_entity.pdbx_description
1 polymer ?
#
loop_
_entity_poly.entity_id
_entity_poly.type
_entity_poly.pdbx_seq_one_letter_code
_entity_poly.pdbx_strand_id
1 'polypeptide(L)'
;MNIPVTNGKLQNPEDDHLGSNIPSSSRHLPVEPFEVSEFVERLTWRTNNECSNSKKLAADTIITAEIKDFNPTALHETFIQTIQDLKKLQEKQQAKCERLEESLKQEQEAHTKNIVKLKDRHQQASDVFWQLDEKINSVAGKIIHLGEQLENVNTPRSRTVEAQKLLNYMSEFLISGPIVNDIFVDPLRLYEAADVIQKLYAIAQDLPVEKFAESKRKIERKYDEVERD
;
A
#
# COMPACT_ATOMS: atom_id res chain seq x y z
N MET A 1 -2.58 -18.94 -24.02
CA MET A 1 -2.25 -17.76 -23.19
C MET A 1 -2.79 -18.06 -21.79
N ASN A 2 -1.90 -18.27 -20.83
CA ASN A 2 -2.21 -18.84 -19.52
C ASN A 2 -3.06 -17.88 -18.68
N ILE A 3 -4.20 -18.38 -18.23
CA ILE A 3 -5.00 -17.82 -17.14
C ILE A 3 -4.63 -18.64 -15.90
N PRO A 4 -4.11 -18.05 -14.80
CA PRO A 4 -4.04 -18.79 -13.56
C PRO A 4 -5.35 -18.63 -12.80
N VAL A 5 -6.03 -19.76 -12.61
CA VAL A 5 -7.01 -19.96 -11.55
C VAL A 5 -6.21 -20.15 -10.25
N THR A 6 -6.44 -19.30 -9.25
CA THR A 6 -5.98 -19.59 -7.88
C THR A 6 -7.15 -19.53 -6.92
N ASN A 7 -7.40 -20.70 -6.33
CA ASN A 7 -8.37 -21.01 -5.31
C ASN A 7 -8.36 -20.04 -4.13
N GLY A 8 -9.56 -19.67 -3.69
CA GLY A 8 -9.79 -19.04 -2.40
C GLY A 8 -9.38 -19.97 -1.26
N LYS A 9 -8.44 -19.51 -0.44
CA LYS A 9 -8.29 -19.92 0.95
C LYS A 9 -8.67 -18.72 1.81
N LEU A 10 -9.74 -18.87 2.59
CA LEU A 10 -10.04 -18.05 3.75
C LEU A 10 -8.86 -18.16 4.72
N GLN A 11 -8.12 -17.07 4.90
CA GLN A 11 -7.15 -16.92 5.97
C GLN A 11 -7.62 -15.77 6.86
N ASN A 12 -7.85 -16.09 8.13
CA ASN A 12 -8.18 -15.14 9.20
C ASN A 12 -7.09 -14.05 9.34
N PRO A 13 -7.44 -12.87 9.91
CA PRO A 13 -6.56 -11.72 9.95
C PRO A 13 -5.55 -11.89 11.09
N GLU A 14 -4.30 -12.13 10.74
CA GLU A 14 -3.17 -11.92 11.65
C GLU A 14 -2.48 -10.61 11.27
N ASP A 15 -2.43 -9.71 12.25
CA ASP A 15 -1.26 -8.90 12.60
C ASP A 15 -0.73 -7.91 11.57
N ASP A 16 -1.52 -6.84 11.35
CA ASP A 16 -0.94 -5.57 10.91
C ASP A 16 -0.25 -4.88 12.09
N HIS A 17 1.07 -5.08 12.12
CA HIS A 17 2.05 -4.26 12.82
C HIS A 17 1.90 -2.78 12.42
N LEU A 18 1.02 -2.05 13.10
CA LEU A 18 1.13 -0.61 13.24
C LEU A 18 2.34 -0.33 14.14
N GLY A 19 3.47 -0.09 13.49
CA GLY A 19 4.68 0.47 14.08
C GLY A 19 4.37 1.80 14.77
N SER A 20 3.93 1.70 16.02
CA SER A 20 3.90 2.80 16.96
C SER A 20 5.35 3.15 17.27
N ASN A 21 5.91 4.10 16.51
CA ASN A 21 7.10 4.82 16.91
C ASN A 21 6.71 5.77 18.06
N ILE A 22 6.42 5.18 19.22
CA ILE A 22 6.52 5.87 20.49
C ILE A 22 8.03 5.87 20.80
N PRO A 23 8.71 7.02 20.91
CA PRO A 23 10.04 7.04 21.46
C PRO A 23 9.93 6.78 22.97
N SER A 24 9.77 5.50 23.33
CA SER A 24 9.93 4.99 24.69
C SER A 24 11.42 4.97 25.02
N SER A 25 12.02 6.15 25.14
CA SER A 25 13.35 6.29 25.68
C SER A 25 13.37 7.36 26.76
N SER A 26 12.78 7.01 27.90
CA SER A 26 13.25 7.54 29.17
C SER A 26 13.42 6.34 30.10
N ARG A 27 14.66 5.83 30.13
CA ARG A 27 15.11 4.81 31.08
C ARG A 27 14.93 5.37 32.50
N HIS A 28 13.77 5.12 33.09
CA HIS A 28 13.60 5.21 34.53
C HIS A 28 14.36 4.04 35.14
N LEU A 29 15.57 4.30 35.62
CA LEU A 29 16.15 3.49 36.69
C LEU A 29 15.12 3.46 37.84
N PRO A 30 14.85 2.31 38.47
CA PRO A 30 14.03 2.28 39.67
C PRO A 30 14.76 3.09 40.74
N VAL A 31 14.30 4.33 40.94
CA VAL A 31 14.62 5.10 42.13
C VAL A 31 13.99 4.30 43.27
N GLU A 32 14.79 3.75 44.16
CA GLU A 32 14.27 3.13 45.38
C GLU A 32 13.26 4.08 46.02
N PRO A 33 12.11 3.58 46.50
CA PRO A 33 11.10 4.41 47.13
C PRO A 33 11.76 5.28 48.21
N PHE A 34 11.45 6.57 48.22
CA PHE A 34 11.97 7.46 49.24
C PHE A 34 11.39 7.08 50.60
N GLU A 35 12.20 6.44 51.43
CA GLU A 35 11.83 6.06 52.80
C GLU A 35 12.24 7.15 53.79
N VAL A 36 11.22 7.77 54.40
CA VAL A 36 11.39 8.93 55.31
C VAL A 36 12.24 8.54 56.53
N SER A 37 11.99 7.36 57.09
CA SER A 37 12.68 6.87 58.30
C SER A 37 14.18 6.69 58.05
N GLU A 38 14.54 6.10 56.91
CA GLU A 38 15.94 5.87 56.52
C GLU A 38 16.65 7.20 56.20
N PHE A 39 15.98 8.12 55.53
CA PHE A 39 16.54 9.45 55.26
C PHE A 39 16.85 10.21 56.56
N VAL A 40 15.92 10.19 57.51
CA VAL A 40 16.10 10.85 58.82
C VAL A 40 17.22 10.16 59.62
N GLU A 41 17.29 8.83 59.61
CA GLU A 41 18.37 8.08 60.26
C GLU A 41 19.75 8.38 59.65
N ARG A 42 19.85 8.43 58.32
CA ARG A 42 21.08 8.82 57.62
C ARG A 42 21.45 10.28 57.93
N LEU A 43 20.48 11.19 58.05
CA LEU A 43 20.70 12.60 58.35
C LEU A 43 21.20 12.81 59.79
N THR A 44 20.58 12.13 60.76
CA THR A 44 20.97 12.20 62.18
C THR A 44 22.36 11.59 62.37
N TRP A 45 22.64 10.45 61.75
CA TRP A 45 23.94 9.79 61.80
C TRP A 45 25.06 10.66 61.21
N ARG A 46 24.81 11.28 60.05
CA ARG A 46 25.76 12.21 59.43
C ARG A 46 26.05 13.42 60.31
N THR A 47 25.03 14.04 60.89
CA THR A 47 25.18 15.24 61.72
C THR A 47 25.95 14.94 63.01
N ASN A 48 25.69 13.79 63.62
CA ASN A 48 26.37 13.35 64.84
C ASN A 48 27.87 13.07 64.56
N ASN A 49 28.17 12.41 63.44
CA ASN A 49 29.54 12.06 63.05
C ASN A 49 30.37 13.26 62.56
N GLU A 50 29.75 14.22 61.86
CA GLU A 50 30.42 15.47 61.45
C GLU A 50 30.81 16.33 62.67
N CYS A 51 30.01 16.29 63.75
CA CYS A 51 30.31 17.00 65.00
C CYS A 51 31.44 16.31 65.82
N SER A 52 31.45 14.97 65.93
CA SER A 52 32.49 14.22 66.66
C SER A 52 33.89 14.42 66.09
N ASN A 53 34.03 14.63 64.77
CA ASN A 53 35.33 14.85 64.12
C ASN A 53 35.93 16.25 64.38
N SER A 54 35.15 17.21 64.91
CA SER A 54 35.60 18.59 65.16
C SER A 54 36.28 18.80 66.53
N LYS A 55 36.06 17.91 67.50
CA LYS A 55 36.66 17.99 68.85
C LYS A 55 37.82 17.02 69.00
N LYS A 56 38.92 17.33 68.31
CA LYS A 56 40.25 16.79 68.62
C LYS A 56 41.06 17.80 69.42
N LEU A 57 40.51 18.34 70.51
CA LEU A 57 41.28 19.15 71.47
C LEU A 57 40.68 19.04 72.89
N ALA A 58 41.60 18.91 73.85
CA ALA A 58 41.45 18.88 75.31
C ALA A 58 40.91 17.57 75.91
N ALA A 59 41.84 16.63 76.09
CA ALA A 59 41.76 15.58 77.09
C ALA A 59 41.81 16.21 78.49
N ASP A 60 40.65 16.36 79.13
CA ASP A 60 40.49 16.25 80.58
C ASP A 60 39.02 16.45 80.93
N THR A 61 38.29 15.35 81.10
CA THR A 61 37.20 15.11 82.07
C THR A 61 36.49 13.81 81.66
N ILE A 62 36.94 12.70 82.25
CA ILE A 62 36.61 11.31 81.87
C ILE A 62 35.24 10.81 82.39
N ILE A 63 34.42 11.62 83.08
CA ILE A 63 33.25 11.10 83.84
C ILE A 63 31.88 11.52 83.27
N THR A 64 31.74 11.68 81.96
CA THR A 64 30.41 11.82 81.29
C THR A 64 30.41 11.16 79.91
N ALA A 65 31.04 10.00 79.80
CA ALA A 65 31.36 9.35 78.51
C ALA A 65 30.16 8.67 77.82
N GLU A 66 29.00 8.54 78.44
CA GLU A 66 27.84 7.85 77.83
C GLU A 66 26.84 8.76 77.08
N ILE A 67 27.02 10.09 77.09
CA ILE A 67 26.06 11.03 76.45
C ILE A 67 26.74 12.11 75.57
N LYS A 68 28.06 12.05 75.34
CA LYS A 68 28.84 13.25 74.94
C LYS A 68 29.17 13.48 73.45
N ASP A 69 28.52 12.78 72.53
CA ASP A 69 28.61 13.10 71.09
C ASP A 69 27.32 13.70 70.51
N PHE A 70 26.24 13.75 71.29
CA PHE A 70 24.97 14.32 70.83
C PHE A 70 24.95 15.84 70.98
N ASN A 71 25.02 16.56 69.86
CA ASN A 71 24.87 18.02 69.81
C ASN A 71 23.45 18.40 69.34
N PRO A 72 22.50 18.71 70.27
CA PRO A 72 21.12 18.99 69.91
C PRO A 72 20.96 20.27 69.08
N THR A 73 21.84 21.26 69.27
CA THR A 73 21.79 22.52 68.52
C THR A 73 22.23 22.33 67.07
N ALA A 74 23.34 21.61 66.86
CA ALA A 74 23.81 21.29 65.50
C ALA A 74 22.80 20.41 64.74
N LEU A 75 22.19 19.43 65.43
CA LEU A 75 21.16 18.59 64.83
C LEU A 75 19.91 19.40 64.45
N HIS A 76 19.47 20.30 65.32
CA HIS A 76 18.35 21.20 65.04
C HIS A 76 18.62 22.11 63.83
N GLU A 77 19.82 22.70 63.75
CA GLU A 77 20.23 23.54 62.62
C GLU A 77 20.26 22.75 61.31
N THR A 78 20.83 21.54 61.32
CA THR A 78 20.83 20.65 60.14
C THR A 78 19.41 20.26 59.72
N PHE A 79 18.50 20.00 60.66
CA PHE A 79 17.09 19.75 60.32
C PHE A 79 16.43 20.97 59.69
N ILE A 80 16.64 22.17 60.24
CA ILE A 80 16.10 23.41 59.65
C ILE A 80 16.62 23.60 58.23
N GLN A 81 17.94 23.45 58.03
CA GLN A 81 18.54 23.60 56.71
C GLN A 81 18.02 22.55 55.71
N THR A 82 17.95 21.29 56.14
CA THR A 82 17.44 20.20 55.29
C THR A 82 15.97 20.40 54.93
N ILE A 83 15.13 20.87 55.87
CA ILE A 83 13.74 21.20 55.58
C ILE A 83 13.65 22.34 54.55
N GLN A 84 14.50 23.37 54.66
CA GLN A 84 14.54 24.44 53.67
C GLN A 84 14.96 23.94 52.29
N ASP A 85 15.95 23.04 52.23
CA ASP A 85 16.44 22.49 50.97
C ASP A 85 15.42 21.54 50.33
N LEU A 86 14.72 20.73 51.13
CA LEU A 86 13.60 19.91 50.66
C LEU A 86 12.44 20.76 50.15
N LYS A 87 12.12 21.89 50.79
CA LYS A 87 11.11 22.84 50.29
C LYS A 87 11.50 23.42 48.93
N LYS A 88 12.74 23.89 48.79
CA LYS A 88 13.23 24.39 47.49
C LYS A 88 13.20 23.31 46.42
N LEU A 89 13.57 22.07 46.78
CA LEU A 89 13.53 20.94 45.87
C LEU A 89 12.09 20.60 45.44
N GLN A 90 11.14 20.63 46.38
CA GLN A 90 9.72 20.45 46.10
C GLN A 90 9.21 21.53 45.15
N GLU A 91 9.48 22.81 45.43
CA GLU A 91 9.09 23.93 44.56
C GLU A 91 9.65 23.78 43.14
N LYS A 92 10.93 23.41 43.03
CA LYS A 92 11.57 23.17 41.73
C LYS A 92 10.94 21.98 40.99
N GLN A 93 10.63 20.90 41.69
CA GLN A 93 10.02 19.72 41.11
C GLN A 93 8.57 20.01 40.67
N GLN A 94 7.82 20.75 41.48
CA GLN A 94 6.46 21.19 41.16
C GLN A 94 6.44 22.06 39.90
N ALA A 95 7.32 23.07 39.81
CA ALA A 95 7.44 23.92 38.61
C ALA A 95 7.83 23.11 37.36
N LYS A 96 8.65 22.06 37.52
CA LYS A 96 8.99 21.16 36.43
C LYS A 96 7.79 20.32 35.98
N CYS A 97 6.99 19.80 36.92
CA CYS A 97 5.77 19.07 36.60
C CYS A 97 4.78 19.96 35.85
N GLU A 98 4.51 21.16 36.34
CA GLU A 98 3.59 22.12 35.69
C GLU A 98 4.02 22.44 34.26
N ARG A 99 5.31 22.69 34.03
CA ARG A 99 5.83 22.93 32.68
C ARG A 99 5.70 21.73 31.76
N LEU A 100 5.93 20.51 32.27
CA LEU A 100 5.80 19.29 31.48
C LEU A 100 4.34 19.00 31.15
N GLU A 101 3.43 19.20 32.09
CA GLU A 101 1.98 19.07 31.90
C GLU A 101 1.46 20.08 30.88
N GLU A 102 1.90 21.33 30.94
CA GLU A 102 1.54 22.35 29.96
C GLU A 102 2.07 22.00 28.56
N SER A 103 3.34 21.59 28.45
CA SER A 103 3.92 21.17 27.18
C SER A 103 3.20 19.95 26.60
N LEU A 104 2.86 18.98 27.45
CA LEU A 104 2.11 17.78 27.05
C LEU A 104 0.72 18.15 26.54
N LYS A 105 0.02 19.04 27.24
CA LYS A 105 -1.30 19.52 26.84
C LYS A 105 -1.25 20.23 25.49
N GLN A 106 -0.27 21.11 25.29
CA GLN A 106 -0.09 21.84 24.03
C GLN A 106 0.19 20.88 22.85
N GLU A 107 1.11 19.93 23.05
CA GLU A 107 1.45 18.92 22.04
C GLU A 107 0.24 18.02 21.73
N GLN A 108 -0.49 17.59 22.76
CA GLN A 108 -1.70 16.78 22.59
C GLN A 108 -2.76 17.53 21.77
N GLU A 109 -3.03 18.80 22.09
CA GLU A 109 -3.98 19.62 21.32
C GLU A 109 -3.53 19.81 19.87
N ALA A 110 -2.24 20.04 19.63
CA ALA A 110 -1.67 20.17 18.29
C ALA A 110 -1.79 18.86 17.51
N HIS A 111 -1.46 17.73 18.13
CA HIS A 111 -1.55 16.41 17.54
C HIS A 111 -3.00 16.03 17.21
N THR A 112 -3.95 16.28 18.12
CA THR A 112 -5.37 16.06 17.86
C THR A 112 -5.85 16.89 16.66
N LYS A 113 -5.48 18.17 16.58
CA LYS A 113 -5.80 19.02 15.42
C LYS A 113 -5.21 18.47 14.12
N ASN A 114 -3.98 17.97 14.17
CA ASN A 114 -3.31 17.37 13.02
C ASN A 114 -4.00 16.09 12.55
N ILE A 115 -4.40 15.20 13.48
CA ILE A 115 -5.17 14.00 13.16
C ILE A 115 -6.49 14.37 12.48
N VAL A 116 -7.24 15.33 13.01
CA VAL A 116 -8.52 15.74 12.43
C VAL A 116 -8.33 16.27 11.00
N LYS A 117 -7.33 17.14 10.78
CA LYS A 117 -6.99 17.64 9.44
C LYS A 117 -6.55 16.54 8.49
N LEU A 118 -5.83 15.54 8.98
CA LEU A 118 -5.38 14.41 8.17
C LEU A 118 -6.57 13.53 7.78
N LYS A 119 -7.46 13.23 8.72
CA LYS A 119 -8.69 12.47 8.47
C LYS A 119 -9.59 13.18 7.46
N ASP A 120 -9.76 14.49 7.58
CA ASP A 120 -10.57 15.29 6.64
C ASP A 120 -9.98 15.26 5.22
N ARG A 121 -8.67 15.48 5.08
CA ARG A 121 -7.98 15.37 3.79
C ARG A 121 -8.06 13.95 3.20
N HIS A 122 -7.97 12.92 4.04
CA HIS A 122 -8.13 11.55 3.60
C HIS A 122 -9.56 11.29 3.09
N GLN A 123 -10.58 11.77 3.79
CA GLN A 123 -11.97 11.64 3.34
C GLN A 123 -12.18 12.34 1.99
N GLN A 124 -11.70 13.57 1.84
CA GLN A 124 -11.78 14.32 0.58
C GLN A 124 -11.08 13.58 -0.56
N ALA A 125 -9.89 13.02 -0.32
CA ALA A 125 -9.18 12.22 -1.31
C ALA A 125 -9.98 10.97 -1.72
N SER A 126 -10.55 10.26 -0.75
CA SER A 126 -11.42 9.10 -1.00
C SER A 126 -12.65 9.48 -1.84
N ASP A 127 -13.30 10.61 -1.54
CA ASP A 127 -14.46 11.08 -2.31
C ASP A 127 -14.09 11.42 -3.76
N VAL A 128 -12.89 11.99 -4.00
CA VAL A 128 -12.38 12.23 -5.34
C VAL A 128 -12.09 10.91 -6.08
N PHE A 129 -11.54 9.90 -5.40
CA PHE A 129 -11.34 8.58 -5.98
C PHE A 129 -12.66 7.91 -6.37
N TRP A 130 -13.69 8.01 -5.53
CA TRP A 130 -15.04 7.51 -5.86
C TRP A 130 -15.62 8.19 -7.11
N GLN A 131 -15.51 9.51 -7.20
CA GLN A 131 -15.97 10.25 -8.39
C GLN A 131 -15.18 9.88 -9.65
N LEU A 132 -13.88 9.63 -9.52
CA LEU A 132 -13.05 9.18 -10.62
C LEU A 132 -13.47 7.79 -11.08
N ASP A 133 -13.68 6.86 -10.16
CA ASP A 133 -14.12 5.50 -10.47
C ASP A 133 -15.48 5.48 -11.17
N GLU A 134 -16.44 6.28 -10.70
CA GLU A 134 -17.74 6.44 -11.36
C GLU A 134 -17.59 6.95 -12.80
N LYS A 135 -16.71 7.94 -13.01
CA LYS A 135 -16.42 8.44 -14.37
C LYS A 135 -15.74 7.40 -15.24
N ILE A 136 -14.79 6.64 -14.71
CA ILE A 136 -14.12 5.55 -15.44
C ILE A 136 -15.16 4.51 -15.84
N ASN A 137 -16.03 4.08 -14.92
CA ASN A 137 -17.09 3.13 -15.20
C ASN A 137 -18.07 3.65 -16.26
N SER A 138 -18.43 4.94 -16.21
CA SER A 138 -19.27 5.58 -17.23
C SER A 138 -18.62 5.60 -18.61
N VAL A 139 -17.34 5.98 -18.68
CA VAL A 139 -16.58 6.01 -19.93
C VAL A 139 -16.39 4.60 -20.49
N ALA A 140 -16.06 3.62 -19.64
CA ALA A 140 -15.92 2.22 -20.02
C ALA A 140 -17.23 1.67 -20.61
N GLY A 141 -18.37 1.93 -19.96
CA GLY A 141 -19.68 1.54 -20.50
C GLY A 141 -19.97 2.16 -21.87
N LYS A 142 -19.66 3.45 -22.05
CA LYS A 142 -19.81 4.12 -23.36
C LYS A 142 -18.89 3.53 -24.43
N ILE A 143 -17.64 3.21 -24.08
CA ILE A 143 -16.67 2.62 -25.01
C ILE A 143 -17.13 1.23 -25.44
N ILE A 144 -17.61 0.39 -24.52
CA ILE A 144 -18.15 -0.93 -24.84
C ILE A 144 -19.30 -0.79 -25.85
N HIS A 145 -20.26 0.09 -25.55
CA HIS A 145 -21.40 0.30 -26.45
C HIS A 145 -20.99 0.85 -27.82
N LEU A 146 -20.03 1.77 -27.86
CA LEU A 146 -19.51 2.29 -29.14
C LEU A 146 -18.78 1.20 -29.93
N GLY A 147 -18.00 0.36 -29.25
CA GLY A 147 -17.36 -0.80 -29.85
C GLY A 147 -18.38 -1.75 -30.50
N GLU A 148 -19.45 -2.06 -29.76
CA GLU A 148 -20.56 -2.88 -30.27
C GLU A 148 -21.25 -2.23 -31.48
N GLN A 149 -21.52 -0.92 -31.44
CA GLN A 149 -22.09 -0.21 -32.59
C GLN A 149 -21.18 -0.25 -33.82
N LEU A 150 -19.88 -0.04 -33.62
CA LEU A 150 -18.90 -0.09 -34.71
C LEU A 150 -18.77 -1.50 -35.30
N GLU A 151 -18.78 -2.53 -34.46
CA GLU A 151 -18.77 -3.92 -34.91
C GLU A 151 -20.05 -4.27 -35.67
N ASN A 152 -21.21 -3.85 -35.19
CA ASN A 152 -22.50 -4.07 -35.84
C ASN A 152 -22.58 -3.41 -37.23
N VAL A 153 -21.87 -2.30 -37.46
CA VAL A 153 -21.79 -1.66 -38.78
C VAL A 153 -20.67 -2.27 -39.63
N ASN A 154 -19.51 -2.55 -39.03
CA ASN A 154 -18.33 -2.98 -39.78
C ASN A 154 -18.40 -4.45 -40.20
N THR A 155 -18.95 -5.34 -39.37
CA THR A 155 -19.11 -6.77 -39.68
C THR A 155 -19.93 -7.02 -40.94
N PRO A 156 -21.18 -6.52 -41.09
CA PRO A 156 -21.95 -6.73 -42.31
C PRO A 156 -21.28 -6.08 -43.51
N ARG A 157 -20.70 -4.87 -43.36
CA ARG A 157 -19.97 -4.19 -44.44
C ARG A 157 -18.80 -5.03 -44.93
N SER A 158 -17.97 -5.53 -44.01
CA SER A 158 -16.82 -6.39 -44.33
C SER A 158 -17.27 -7.69 -44.99
N ARG A 159 -18.36 -8.30 -44.48
CA ARG A 159 -18.96 -9.50 -45.09
C ARG A 159 -19.47 -9.24 -46.52
N THR A 160 -20.11 -8.10 -46.78
CA THR A 160 -20.58 -7.74 -48.13
C THR A 160 -19.42 -7.51 -49.08
N VAL A 161 -18.36 -6.83 -48.65
CA VAL A 161 -17.16 -6.60 -49.47
C VAL A 161 -16.46 -7.93 -49.80
N GLU A 162 -16.29 -8.81 -48.82
CA GLU A 162 -15.74 -10.15 -49.05
C GLU A 162 -16.63 -10.98 -49.98
N ALA A 163 -17.95 -10.97 -49.78
CA ALA A 163 -18.88 -11.67 -50.67
C ALA A 163 -18.83 -11.12 -52.10
N GLN A 164 -18.77 -9.80 -52.28
CA GLN A 164 -18.61 -9.16 -53.59
C GLN A 164 -17.29 -9.58 -54.25
N LYS A 165 -16.18 -9.59 -53.48
CA LYS A 165 -14.87 -10.04 -53.95
C LYS A 165 -14.92 -11.49 -54.41
N LEU A 166 -15.53 -12.38 -53.62
CA LEU A 166 -15.71 -13.80 -53.99
C LEU A 166 -16.63 -13.98 -55.20
N LEU A 167 -17.71 -13.22 -55.32
CA LEU A 167 -18.61 -13.27 -56.49
C LEU A 167 -17.88 -12.84 -57.76
N ASN A 168 -17.03 -11.82 -57.69
CA ASN A 168 -16.22 -11.38 -58.83
C ASN A 168 -15.27 -12.50 -59.28
N TYR A 169 -14.52 -13.13 -58.36
CA TYR A 169 -13.67 -14.26 -58.74
C TYR A 169 -14.50 -15.44 -59.26
N MET A 170 -15.61 -15.78 -58.59
CA MET A 170 -16.48 -16.87 -59.03
C MET A 170 -16.98 -16.64 -60.47
N SER A 171 -17.30 -15.39 -60.83
CA SER A 171 -17.72 -15.03 -62.19
C SER A 171 -16.65 -15.32 -63.24
N GLU A 172 -15.36 -15.17 -62.91
CA GLU A 172 -14.26 -15.52 -63.80
C GLU A 172 -14.17 -17.03 -64.01
N PHE A 173 -14.43 -17.83 -62.98
CA PHE A 173 -14.49 -19.30 -63.10
C PHE A 173 -15.74 -19.79 -63.86
N LEU A 174 -16.79 -18.98 -63.95
CA LEU A 174 -17.99 -19.26 -64.76
C LEU A 174 -17.78 -18.98 -66.25
N ILE A 175 -16.87 -18.07 -66.61
CA ILE A 175 -16.58 -17.75 -68.01
C ILE A 175 -15.76 -18.89 -68.66
N SER A 176 -16.13 -19.27 -69.87
CA SER A 176 -15.33 -20.20 -70.68
C SER A 176 -14.05 -19.50 -71.15
N GLY A 177 -12.92 -19.78 -70.51
CA GLY A 177 -11.63 -19.19 -70.84
C GLY A 177 -10.56 -19.50 -69.78
N PRO A 178 -9.30 -19.07 -69.99
CA PRO A 178 -8.25 -19.14 -68.98
C PRO A 178 -8.54 -18.15 -67.84
N ILE A 179 -8.12 -18.50 -66.62
CA ILE A 179 -8.20 -17.61 -65.46
C ILE A 179 -7.13 -16.53 -65.62
N VAL A 180 -7.55 -15.27 -65.76
CA VAL A 180 -6.65 -14.14 -66.05
C VAL A 180 -6.31 -13.33 -64.80
N ASN A 181 -6.89 -13.66 -63.65
CA ASN A 181 -6.69 -12.87 -62.44
C ASN A 181 -5.26 -12.96 -61.91
N ASP A 182 -4.64 -11.79 -61.70
CA ASP A 182 -3.27 -11.66 -61.19
C ASP A 182 -3.02 -12.44 -59.90
N ILE A 183 -4.03 -12.62 -59.05
CA ILE A 183 -3.88 -13.35 -57.78
C ILE A 183 -3.61 -14.85 -58.00
N PHE A 184 -4.14 -15.43 -59.07
CA PHE A 184 -3.93 -16.86 -59.40
C PHE A 184 -2.75 -17.09 -60.35
N VAL A 185 -2.06 -16.02 -60.77
CA VAL A 185 -0.95 -16.04 -61.73
C VAL A 185 0.36 -15.59 -61.07
N ASP A 186 0.31 -14.69 -60.09
CA ASP A 186 1.47 -14.17 -59.37
C ASP A 186 1.86 -15.08 -58.17
N PRO A 187 3.04 -15.76 -58.21
CA PRO A 187 3.49 -16.61 -57.11
C PRO A 187 3.79 -15.83 -55.82
N LEU A 188 3.95 -14.50 -55.86
CA LEU A 188 4.11 -13.68 -54.66
C LEU A 188 2.81 -13.48 -53.87
N ARG A 189 1.66 -13.81 -54.47
CA ARG A 189 0.33 -13.67 -53.87
C ARG A 189 -0.30 -15.01 -53.45
N LEU A 190 0.52 -16.05 -53.30
CA LEU A 190 0.07 -17.41 -52.98
C LEU A 190 -0.86 -17.46 -51.76
N TYR A 191 -0.58 -16.71 -50.69
CA TYR A 191 -1.44 -16.68 -49.50
C TYR A 191 -2.84 -16.10 -49.78
N GLU A 192 -2.92 -15.05 -50.60
CA GLU A 192 -4.21 -14.46 -50.99
C GLU A 192 -4.96 -15.39 -51.96
N ALA A 193 -4.24 -16.05 -52.86
CA ALA A 193 -4.78 -17.07 -53.75
C ALA A 193 -5.35 -18.27 -52.99
N ALA A 194 -4.64 -18.75 -51.97
CA ALA A 194 -5.04 -19.86 -51.10
C ALA A 194 -6.32 -19.54 -50.31
N ASP A 195 -6.38 -18.36 -49.67
CA ASP A 195 -7.57 -17.93 -48.93
C ASP A 195 -8.80 -17.81 -49.85
N VAL A 196 -8.62 -17.20 -51.03
CA VAL A 196 -9.71 -17.05 -52.01
C VAL A 196 -10.14 -18.40 -52.59
N ILE A 197 -9.21 -19.26 -53.03
CA ILE A 197 -9.57 -20.53 -53.66
C ILE A 197 -10.22 -21.50 -52.67
N GLN A 198 -9.81 -21.50 -51.40
CA GLN A 198 -10.43 -22.30 -50.36
C GLN A 198 -11.89 -21.88 -50.11
N LYS A 199 -12.14 -20.55 -50.02
CA LYS A 199 -13.49 -20.00 -49.89
C LYS A 199 -14.35 -20.33 -51.11
N LEU A 200 -13.80 -20.20 -52.32
CA LEU A 200 -14.51 -20.54 -53.57
C LEU A 200 -14.82 -22.03 -53.68
N TYR A 201 -13.89 -22.90 -53.29
CA TYR A 201 -14.10 -24.35 -53.28
C TYR A 201 -15.25 -24.75 -52.36
N ALA A 202 -15.30 -24.19 -51.15
CA ALA A 202 -16.42 -24.42 -50.22
C ALA A 202 -17.77 -23.98 -50.82
N ILE A 203 -17.85 -22.77 -51.40
CA ILE A 203 -19.05 -22.27 -52.08
C ILE A 203 -19.43 -23.15 -53.28
N ALA A 204 -18.42 -23.64 -54.02
CA ALA A 204 -18.65 -24.47 -55.20
C ALA A 204 -19.33 -25.80 -54.87
N GLN A 205 -19.11 -26.36 -53.67
CA GLN A 205 -19.78 -27.60 -53.27
C GLN A 205 -21.30 -27.45 -53.20
N ASP A 206 -21.79 -26.29 -52.77
CA ASP A 206 -23.23 -26.01 -52.61
C ASP A 206 -23.96 -25.73 -53.94
N LEU A 207 -23.26 -25.56 -55.06
CA LEU A 207 -23.87 -25.31 -56.37
C LEU A 207 -24.44 -26.59 -57.04
N PRO A 208 -25.53 -26.50 -57.81
CA PRO A 208 -26.08 -27.65 -58.52
C PRO A 208 -25.17 -28.12 -59.66
N VAL A 209 -24.82 -29.41 -59.65
CA VAL A 209 -23.84 -30.01 -60.59
C VAL A 209 -24.30 -29.93 -62.04
N GLU A 210 -25.60 -30.02 -62.30
CA GLU A 210 -26.18 -30.01 -63.65
C GLU A 210 -25.83 -28.78 -64.49
N LYS A 211 -25.63 -27.62 -63.84
CA LYS A 211 -25.36 -26.34 -64.53
C LYS A 211 -23.93 -25.84 -64.36
N PHE A 212 -23.23 -26.28 -63.30
CA PHE A 212 -21.94 -25.71 -62.90
C PHE A 212 -20.79 -26.73 -62.89
N ALA A 213 -20.96 -27.92 -63.46
CA ALA A 213 -19.94 -28.98 -63.47
C ALA A 213 -18.59 -28.54 -64.04
N GLU A 214 -18.56 -27.71 -65.08
CA GLU A 214 -17.31 -27.21 -65.67
C GLU A 214 -16.56 -26.28 -64.69
N SER A 215 -17.27 -25.33 -64.09
CA SER A 215 -16.69 -24.37 -63.13
C SER A 215 -16.24 -25.05 -61.84
N LYS A 216 -17.01 -26.02 -61.33
CA LYS A 216 -16.59 -26.84 -60.18
C LYS A 216 -15.25 -27.52 -60.43
N ARG A 217 -15.11 -28.17 -61.60
CA ARG A 217 -13.86 -28.86 -61.98
C ARG A 217 -12.69 -27.90 -62.14
N LYS A 218 -12.93 -26.66 -62.62
CA LYS A 218 -11.89 -25.61 -62.71
C LYS A 218 -11.43 -25.16 -61.32
N ILE A 219 -12.35 -24.95 -60.39
CA ILE A 219 -12.04 -24.55 -59.01
C ILE A 219 -11.30 -25.68 -58.29
N GLU A 220 -11.74 -26.93 -58.41
CA GLU A 220 -11.05 -28.12 -57.88
C GLU A 220 -9.61 -28.21 -58.39
N ARG A 221 -9.41 -28.09 -59.71
CA ARG A 221 -8.07 -28.14 -60.28
C ARG A 221 -7.17 -27.03 -59.74
N LYS A 222 -7.68 -25.80 -59.64
CA LYS A 222 -6.92 -24.66 -59.14
C LYS A 222 -6.65 -24.77 -57.63
N TYR A 223 -7.58 -25.36 -56.87
CA TYR A 223 -7.38 -25.68 -55.46
C TYR A 223 -6.21 -26.66 -55.29
N ASP A 224 -6.21 -27.76 -56.06
CA ASP A 224 -5.13 -28.75 -56.03
C ASP A 224 -3.78 -28.17 -56.51
N GLU A 225 -3.78 -27.23 -57.46
CA GLU A 225 -2.59 -26.51 -57.89
C GLU A 225 -2.00 -25.68 -56.73
N VAL A 226 -2.85 -24.90 -56.05
CA VAL A 226 -2.43 -24.02 -54.95
C VAL A 226 -2.05 -24.79 -53.69
N GLU A 227 -2.61 -25.98 -53.43
CA GLU A 227 -2.17 -26.85 -52.31
C GLU A 227 -0.83 -27.56 -52.57
N ARG A 228 -0.40 -27.67 -53.83
CA ARG A 228 0.85 -28.34 -54.21
C ARG A 228 2.06 -27.40 -54.27
N ASP A 229 1.81 -26.10 -54.44
CA ASP A 229 2.81 -25.03 -54.48
C ASP A 229 3.16 -24.52 -53.07
#